data_AF-E0UTC4-F1
#
_entry.id   AF-E0UTC4-F1
#
_cell.length_a   1.000
_cell.length_b   1.000
_cell.length_c   1.000
_cell.angle_alpha   90.00
_cell.angle_beta   90.00
_cell.angle_gamma   90.00
#
_symmetry.space_group_name_H-M   'P 1'
#
loop_
_entity.id
_entity.type
_entity.pdbx_description
1 polymer ?
#
loop_
_entity_poly.entity_id
_entity_poly.type
_entity_poly.pdbx_seq_one_letter_code
_entity_poly.pdbx_strand_id
1 'polypeptide(L)'
;MSNYLTEKSLGKYLKQIFPKHEFIRDRVVPNSDIQKRPDYRNDDLMLIIEFDGYGHYSNPDNILTDGFKDDIYKDMGYDIVRIPYFIQMSKDIVELLFDRDVDIEQVYPHGFIDIKAMLPAYFCELGIIRFKKDLDKFKIVKDEIILSLGQKYDEYGNINYVLPPSLYNLLIEGIG
;
A
#
# COMPACT_ATOMS: atom_id res chain seq x y z
N MET A 1 15.49 -7.49 13.08
CA MET A 1 14.24 -6.75 12.85
C MET A 1 14.24 -6.37 11.39
N SER A 2 13.17 -6.68 10.67
CA SER A 2 12.97 -6.17 9.32
C SER A 2 12.84 -4.65 9.39
N ASN A 3 13.72 -3.91 8.72
CA ASN A 3 13.72 -2.46 8.72
C ASN A 3 12.81 -1.87 7.60
N TYR A 4 12.02 -2.71 6.92
CA TYR A 4 11.03 -2.28 5.93
C TYR A 4 9.72 -1.76 6.60
N LEU A 5 8.91 -1.06 5.81
CA LEU A 5 7.62 -0.52 6.23
C LEU A 5 6.64 -1.66 6.54
N THR A 6 6.09 -1.59 7.74
CA THR A 6 5.04 -2.44 8.28
C THR A 6 4.00 -1.53 8.88
N GLU A 7 2.79 -2.04 9.09
CA GLU A 7 1.75 -1.34 9.86
C GLU A 7 2.32 -0.74 11.17
N LYS A 8 3.09 -1.51 11.94
CA LYS A 8 3.69 -1.00 13.19
C LYS A 8 4.76 0.07 12.98
N SER A 9 5.60 -0.04 11.95
CA SER A 9 6.65 0.96 11.68
C SER A 9 6.08 2.24 11.05
N LEU A 10 4.90 2.18 10.41
CA LEU A 10 4.19 3.34 9.86
C LEU A 10 3.99 4.44 10.90
N GLY A 11 3.61 4.10 12.14
CA GLY A 11 3.43 5.09 13.20
C GLY A 11 4.68 5.95 13.50
N LYS A 12 5.89 5.44 13.25
CA LYS A 12 7.13 6.22 13.39
C LYS A 12 7.27 7.28 12.29
N TYR A 13 6.83 6.95 11.07
CA TYR A 13 6.81 7.89 9.96
C TYR A 13 5.71 8.93 10.16
N LEU A 14 4.50 8.53 10.59
CA LEU A 14 3.41 9.47 10.88
C LEU A 14 3.79 10.52 11.92
N LYS A 15 4.54 10.14 12.95
CA LYS A 15 5.06 11.09 13.95
C LYS A 15 6.07 12.09 13.36
N GLN A 16 6.85 11.68 12.36
CA GLN A 16 7.78 12.58 11.65
C GLN A 16 7.04 13.51 10.69
N ILE A 17 6.05 12.99 9.97
CA ILE A 17 5.25 13.73 8.98
C ILE A 17 4.33 14.74 9.69
N PHE A 18 3.72 14.36 10.82
CA PHE A 18 2.77 15.15 11.57
C PHE A 18 3.18 15.29 13.05
N PRO A 19 4.27 15.99 13.38
CA PRO A 19 4.82 16.03 14.75
C PRO A 19 3.89 16.69 15.79
N LYS A 20 2.87 17.42 15.34
CA LYS A 20 1.87 18.09 16.20
C LYS A 20 0.55 17.32 16.34
N HIS A 21 0.40 16.20 15.64
CA HIS A 21 -0.84 15.41 15.63
C HIS A 21 -0.54 14.00 16.10
N GLU A 22 -1.25 13.55 17.13
CA GLU A 22 -1.15 12.18 17.61
C GLU A 22 -2.11 11.29 16.82
N PHE A 23 -1.56 10.26 16.14
CA PHE A 23 -2.38 9.28 15.44
C PHE A 23 -2.84 8.19 16.40
N ILE A 24 -4.15 7.93 16.39
CA ILE A 24 -4.79 6.87 17.16
C ILE A 24 -4.65 5.57 16.37
N ARG A 25 -4.01 4.56 16.98
CA ARG A 25 -3.81 3.25 16.37
C ARG A 25 -4.84 2.23 16.85
N ASP A 26 -5.32 1.35 15.97
CA ASP A 26 -6.15 0.19 16.32
C ASP A 26 -7.39 0.53 17.16
N ARG A 27 -8.07 1.64 16.83
CA ARG A 27 -9.31 2.07 17.51
C ARG A 27 -10.38 2.43 16.49
N VAL A 28 -11.61 2.00 16.76
CA VAL A 28 -12.78 2.31 15.95
C VAL A 28 -12.96 3.82 15.80
N VAL A 29 -13.51 4.24 14.66
CA VAL A 29 -13.91 5.62 14.42
C VAL A 29 -15.20 5.88 15.20
N PRO A 30 -15.28 6.90 16.08
CA PRO A 30 -16.49 7.19 16.83
C PRO A 30 -17.65 7.50 15.90
N ASN A 31 -18.84 6.98 16.21
CA ASN A 31 -20.08 7.24 15.48
C ASN A 31 -20.09 6.74 14.01
N SER A 32 -19.20 5.82 13.63
CA SER A 32 -19.17 5.29 12.25
C SER A 32 -20.00 4.03 12.04
N ASP A 33 -20.60 3.47 13.09
CA ASP A 33 -21.27 2.15 13.13
C ASP A 33 -20.43 0.94 12.63
N ILE A 34 -19.16 1.16 12.31
CA ILE A 34 -18.20 0.16 11.86
C ILE A 34 -17.38 -0.33 13.06
N GLN A 35 -17.42 -1.64 13.30
CA GLN A 35 -16.63 -2.26 14.38
C GLN A 35 -15.17 -2.54 14.00
N LYS A 36 -14.84 -2.49 12.70
CA LYS A 36 -13.47 -2.66 12.22
C LYS A 36 -12.65 -1.40 12.55
N ARG A 37 -11.40 -1.62 12.92
CA ARG A 37 -10.48 -0.57 13.34
C ARG A 37 -9.56 -0.23 12.17
N PRO A 38 -9.43 1.05 11.77
CA PRO A 38 -8.34 1.44 10.88
C PRO A 38 -7.01 1.25 11.58
N ASP A 39 -5.95 1.06 10.79
CA ASP A 39 -4.60 0.95 11.34
C ASP A 39 -4.22 2.23 12.10
N TYR A 40 -4.43 3.39 11.48
CA TYR A 40 -4.23 4.70 12.10
C TYR A 40 -5.33 5.69 11.70
N ARG A 41 -5.69 6.59 12.61
CA ARG A 41 -6.54 7.75 12.32
C ARG A 41 -6.11 8.98 13.10
N ASN A 42 -6.40 10.16 12.57
CA ASN A 42 -6.32 11.41 13.29
C ASN A 42 -7.60 12.22 13.02
N ASP A 43 -8.33 12.52 14.08
CA ASP A 43 -9.66 13.14 13.98
C ASP A 43 -9.56 14.66 13.73
N ASP A 44 -8.49 15.31 14.17
CA ASP A 44 -8.27 16.74 13.92
C ASP A 44 -7.96 17.01 12.45
N LEU A 45 -7.24 16.10 11.81
CA LEU A 45 -6.90 16.14 10.38
C LEU A 45 -7.98 15.51 9.51
N MET A 46 -8.99 14.87 10.10
CA MET A 46 -9.95 14.02 9.40
C MET A 46 -9.24 13.05 8.44
N LEU A 47 -8.24 12.32 8.93
CA LEU A 47 -7.40 11.45 8.11
C LEU A 47 -7.36 10.03 8.66
N ILE A 48 -7.62 9.05 7.80
CA ILE A 48 -7.43 7.62 8.05
C ILE A 48 -6.28 7.10 7.20
N ILE A 49 -5.45 6.25 7.78
CA ILE A 49 -4.32 5.64 7.10
C ILE A 49 -4.38 4.13 7.31
N GLU A 50 -4.32 3.39 6.20
CA GLU A 50 -4.39 1.93 6.17
C GLU A 50 -3.15 1.37 5.44
N PHE A 51 -2.55 0.34 6.01
CA PHE A 51 -1.47 -0.43 5.40
C PHE A 51 -2.04 -1.71 4.79
N ASP A 52 -2.20 -1.70 3.47
CA ASP A 52 -2.84 -2.79 2.74
C ASP A 52 -1.86 -3.96 2.58
N GLY A 53 -1.98 -4.97 3.43
CA GLY A 53 -1.31 -6.26 3.26
C GLY A 53 -1.81 -7.05 2.04
N TYR A 54 -1.16 -8.18 1.73
CA TYR A 54 -1.52 -9.02 0.56
C TYR A 54 -2.99 -9.48 0.55
N GLY A 55 -3.63 -9.62 1.71
CA GLY A 55 -5.04 -10.01 1.81
C GLY A 55 -6.00 -9.01 1.16
N HIS A 56 -5.57 -7.77 0.95
CA HIS A 56 -6.31 -6.72 0.22
C HIS A 56 -6.16 -6.82 -1.30
N TYR A 57 -5.45 -7.84 -1.79
CA TYR A 57 -5.26 -8.15 -3.21
C TYR A 57 -5.66 -9.59 -3.56
N SER A 58 -5.60 -10.53 -2.62
CA SER A 58 -5.94 -11.93 -2.88
C SER A 58 -7.34 -12.34 -2.43
N ASN A 59 -8.02 -11.55 -1.58
CA ASN A 59 -9.36 -11.87 -1.09
C ASN A 59 -10.40 -10.82 -1.52
N PRO A 60 -11.39 -11.18 -2.36
CA PRO A 60 -12.43 -10.25 -2.80
C PRO A 60 -13.27 -9.69 -1.64
N ASP A 61 -13.53 -10.46 -0.59
CA ASP A 61 -14.33 -10.00 0.55
C ASP A 61 -13.67 -8.82 1.27
N ASN A 62 -12.34 -8.86 1.40
CA ASN A 62 -11.57 -7.75 1.98
C ASN A 62 -11.67 -6.50 1.11
N ILE A 63 -11.54 -6.66 -0.21
CA ILE A 63 -11.56 -5.54 -1.18
C ILE A 63 -12.94 -4.86 -1.17
N LEU A 64 -14.01 -5.65 -1.21
CA LEU A 64 -15.38 -5.12 -1.22
C LEU A 64 -15.74 -4.45 0.12
N THR A 65 -15.31 -5.06 1.24
CA THR A 65 -15.51 -4.49 2.58
C THR A 65 -14.74 -3.17 2.74
N ASP A 66 -13.53 -3.06 2.18
CA ASP A 66 -12.78 -1.80 2.16
C ASP A 66 -13.55 -0.70 1.45
N GLY A 67 -14.10 -0.96 0.26
CA GLY A 67 -14.89 0.03 -0.48
C GLY A 67 -16.07 0.56 0.33
N PHE A 68 -16.85 -0.32 0.96
CA PHE A 68 -17.98 0.08 1.80
C PHE A 68 -17.56 0.93 3.01
N LYS A 69 -16.47 0.56 3.69
CA LYS A 69 -15.94 1.36 4.81
C LYS A 69 -15.45 2.72 4.32
N ASP A 70 -14.76 2.74 3.18
CA ASP A 70 -14.17 3.94 2.63
C ASP A 70 -15.25 4.97 2.29
N ASP A 71 -16.40 4.52 1.77
CA ASP A 71 -17.54 5.40 1.51
C ASP A 71 -18.11 5.99 2.80
N ILE A 72 -18.31 5.17 3.85
CA ILE A 72 -18.79 5.66 5.16
C ILE A 72 -17.82 6.68 5.77
N TYR A 73 -16.52 6.38 5.78
CA TYR A 73 -15.55 7.30 6.36
C TYR A 73 -15.44 8.61 5.58
N LYS A 74 -15.55 8.57 4.25
CA LYS A 74 -15.62 9.79 3.42
C LYS A 74 -16.88 10.60 3.69
N ASP A 75 -18.03 9.96 3.86
CA ASP A 75 -19.28 10.64 4.23
C ASP A 75 -19.17 11.32 5.62
N MET A 76 -18.36 10.75 6.51
CA MET A 76 -18.02 11.37 7.80
C MET A 76 -16.99 12.51 7.68
N GLY A 77 -16.44 12.75 6.49
CA GLY A 77 -15.47 13.80 6.19
C GLY A 77 -14.00 13.38 6.28
N TYR A 78 -13.71 12.08 6.41
CA TYR A 78 -12.32 11.60 6.43
C TYR A 78 -11.75 11.42 5.02
N ASP A 79 -10.52 11.89 4.84
CA ASP A 79 -9.64 11.42 3.77
C ASP A 79 -9.02 10.08 4.14
N ILE A 80 -8.78 9.23 3.14
CA ILE A 80 -8.26 7.88 3.35
C ILE A 80 -7.01 7.66 2.50
N VAL A 81 -5.89 7.42 3.18
CA VAL A 81 -4.61 7.09 2.56
C VAL A 81 -4.33 5.60 2.76
N ARG A 82 -4.36 4.85 1.66
CA ARG A 82 -3.96 3.45 1.64
C ARG A 82 -2.55 3.29 1.09
N ILE A 83 -1.72 2.53 1.80
CA ILE A 83 -0.32 2.25 1.47
C ILE A 83 -0.16 0.74 1.23
N PRO A 84 0.01 0.29 -0.02
CA PRO A 84 0.25 -1.11 -0.34
C PRO A 84 1.54 -1.66 0.30
N TYR A 85 1.54 -2.95 0.65
CA TYR A 85 2.72 -3.60 1.26
C TYR A 85 4.00 -3.62 0.41
N PHE A 86 3.89 -3.35 -0.89
CA PHE A 86 5.03 -3.19 -1.81
C PHE A 86 5.48 -1.72 -1.94
N ILE A 87 4.92 -0.79 -1.18
CA ILE A 87 5.36 0.61 -1.09
C ILE A 87 6.11 0.82 0.23
N GLN A 88 7.20 1.59 0.17
CA GLN A 88 8.01 1.99 1.31
C GLN A 88 7.83 3.51 1.53
N MET A 89 8.23 4.03 2.68
CA MET A 89 8.25 5.48 2.88
C MET A 89 9.55 6.06 2.32
N SER A 90 9.41 7.11 1.54
CA SER A 90 10.48 7.95 0.99
C SER A 90 9.97 9.39 0.93
N LYS A 91 10.85 10.36 0.72
CA LYS A 91 10.45 11.77 0.54
C LYS A 91 9.33 11.93 -0.50
N ASP A 92 9.51 11.37 -1.69
CA ASP A 92 8.57 11.53 -2.80
C ASP A 92 7.21 10.88 -2.52
N ILE A 93 7.19 9.75 -1.77
CA ILE A 93 5.95 9.10 -1.36
C ILE A 93 5.20 9.92 -0.32
N VAL A 94 5.92 10.59 0.58
CA VAL A 94 5.31 11.47 1.59
C VAL A 94 4.70 12.68 0.92
N GLU A 95 5.41 13.30 -0.02
CA GLU A 95 4.91 14.41 -0.81
C GLU A 95 3.66 13.99 -1.59
N LEU A 96 3.70 12.84 -2.28
CA LEU A 96 2.57 12.29 -3.04
C LEU A 96 1.33 12.01 -2.17
N LEU A 97 1.51 11.44 -0.96
CA LEU A 97 0.40 10.98 -0.14
C LEU A 97 -0.16 12.05 0.80
N PHE A 98 0.67 12.99 1.24
CA PHE A 98 0.33 13.91 2.33
C PHE A 98 0.55 15.38 1.98
N ASP A 99 1.11 15.69 0.80
CA ASP A 99 1.47 17.05 0.38
C ASP A 99 2.39 17.73 1.42
N ARG A 100 3.42 17.00 1.85
CA ARG A 100 4.39 17.45 2.85
C ARG A 100 5.82 17.25 2.35
N ASP A 101 6.62 18.30 2.46
CA ASP A 101 8.07 18.24 2.27
C ASP A 101 8.74 17.83 3.59
N VAL A 102 8.84 16.52 3.81
CA VAL A 102 9.53 15.93 4.96
C VAL A 102 10.60 14.98 4.43
N ASP A 103 11.84 15.22 4.83
CA ASP A 103 12.95 14.37 4.46
C ASP A 103 12.88 13.04 5.21
N ILE A 104 12.48 11.98 4.50
CA ILE A 104 12.43 10.62 5.03
C ILE A 104 13.50 9.80 4.34
N GLU A 105 14.45 9.30 5.13
CA GLU A 105 15.45 8.36 4.67
C GLU A 105 14.77 7.04 4.26
N GLN A 106 14.80 6.76 2.95
CA GLN A 106 14.34 5.49 2.43
C GLN A 106 15.42 4.43 2.67
N VAL A 107 15.16 3.52 3.62
CA VAL A 107 16.09 2.44 3.97
C VAL A 107 15.92 1.21 3.07
N TYR A 108 14.75 1.04 2.43
CA TYR A 108 14.40 -0.11 1.60
C TYR A 108 13.79 0.29 0.26
N PRO A 109 14.09 -0.43 -0.83
CA PRO A 109 13.52 -0.16 -2.14
C PRO A 109 12.03 -0.49 -2.19
N HIS A 110 11.31 0.11 -3.14
CA HIS A 110 9.93 -0.27 -3.43
C HIS A 110 9.86 -1.67 -4.07
N GLY A 111 8.68 -2.29 -4.02
CA GLY A 111 8.40 -3.57 -4.67
C GLY A 111 8.22 -4.76 -3.72
N PHE A 112 8.30 -5.96 -4.29
CA PHE A 112 8.01 -7.23 -3.63
C PHE A 112 9.27 -7.82 -2.95
N ILE A 113 9.78 -7.08 -1.98
CA ILE A 113 11.12 -7.29 -1.38
C ILE A 113 11.18 -8.39 -0.31
N ASP A 114 10.07 -8.69 0.36
CA ASP A 114 10.03 -9.77 1.35
C ASP A 114 9.98 -11.13 0.63
N ILE A 115 10.76 -12.12 1.08
CA ILE A 115 10.77 -13.46 0.49
C ILE A 115 9.40 -14.15 0.58
N LYS A 116 8.56 -13.75 1.55
CA LYS A 116 7.18 -14.21 1.74
C LYS A 116 6.15 -13.24 1.16
N ALA A 117 6.59 -12.19 0.46
CA ALA A 117 5.67 -11.30 -0.24
C ALA A 117 4.84 -12.11 -1.23
N MET A 118 3.52 -12.03 -1.11
CA MET A 118 2.63 -12.58 -2.11
C MET A 118 2.83 -11.81 -3.41
N LEU A 119 2.94 -12.51 -4.53
CA LEU A 119 3.16 -11.88 -5.84
C LEU A 119 1.84 -11.72 -6.61
N PRO A 120 1.78 -10.84 -7.62
CA PRO A 120 0.56 -10.59 -8.38
C PRO A 120 -0.08 -11.83 -9.00
N ALA A 121 0.69 -12.89 -9.29
CA ALA A 121 0.16 -14.18 -9.75
C ALA A 121 -0.90 -14.80 -8.81
N TYR A 122 -0.90 -14.42 -7.53
CA TYR A 122 -1.83 -14.89 -6.52
C TYR A 122 -2.96 -13.90 -6.21
N PHE A 123 -3.02 -12.77 -6.93
CA PHE A 123 -4.09 -11.80 -6.75
C PHE A 123 -5.37 -12.31 -7.40
N CYS A 124 -6.51 -12.01 -6.78
CA CYS A 124 -7.80 -12.23 -7.42
C CYS A 124 -8.06 -11.13 -8.47
N GLU A 125 -9.06 -11.30 -9.33
CA GLU A 125 -9.37 -10.32 -10.39
C GLU A 125 -9.55 -8.89 -9.85
N LEU A 126 -10.26 -8.73 -8.72
CA LEU A 126 -10.41 -7.42 -8.07
C LEU A 126 -9.07 -6.88 -7.57
N GLY A 127 -8.18 -7.75 -7.09
CA GLY A 127 -6.83 -7.39 -6.66
C GLY A 127 -5.93 -6.97 -7.81
N ILE A 128 -6.04 -7.61 -8.98
CA ILE A 128 -5.34 -7.19 -10.20
C ILE A 128 -5.78 -5.78 -10.60
N ILE A 129 -7.08 -5.49 -10.54
CA ILE A 129 -7.62 -4.15 -10.81
C ILE A 129 -7.07 -3.13 -9.80
N ARG A 130 -7.06 -3.47 -8.51
CA ARG A 130 -6.50 -2.61 -7.45
C ARG A 130 -5.01 -2.36 -7.67
N PHE A 131 -4.23 -3.41 -7.93
CA PHE A 131 -2.80 -3.32 -8.21
C PHE A 131 -2.49 -2.43 -9.41
N LYS A 132 -3.26 -2.52 -10.50
CA LYS A 132 -3.12 -1.61 -11.65
C LYS A 132 -3.36 -0.14 -11.27
N LYS A 133 -4.36 0.15 -10.44
CA LYS A 133 -4.62 1.51 -9.93
C LYS A 133 -3.49 1.99 -9.02
N ASP A 134 -2.94 1.11 -8.19
CA ASP A 134 -1.80 1.44 -7.34
C ASP A 134 -0.54 1.71 -8.17
N LEU A 135 -0.27 0.95 -9.23
CA LEU A 135 0.85 1.24 -10.15
C LEU A 135 0.73 2.61 -10.83
N ASP A 136 -0.49 3.07 -11.12
CA ASP A 136 -0.73 4.42 -11.67
C ASP A 136 -0.56 5.50 -10.60
N LYS A 137 -1.16 5.30 -9.42
CA LYS A 137 -1.03 6.20 -8.26
C LYS A 137 0.44 6.39 -7.88
N PHE A 138 1.18 5.30 -7.78
CA PHE A 138 2.59 5.26 -7.39
C PHE A 138 3.54 5.22 -8.59
N LYS A 139 3.15 5.84 -9.71
CA LYS A 139 3.94 5.83 -10.96
C LYS A 139 5.38 6.33 -10.79
N ILE A 140 5.63 7.21 -9.81
CA ILE A 140 6.97 7.74 -9.50
C ILE A 140 7.96 6.65 -9.08
N VAL A 141 7.47 5.52 -8.57
CA VAL A 141 8.28 4.37 -8.11
C VAL A 141 7.91 3.08 -8.84
N LYS A 142 7.15 3.18 -9.93
CA LYS A 142 6.67 2.02 -10.70
C LYS A 142 7.82 1.18 -11.25
N ASP A 143 8.90 1.82 -11.68
CA ASP A 143 10.05 1.12 -12.25
C ASP A 143 10.76 0.25 -11.20
N GLU A 144 10.85 0.70 -9.95
CA GLU A 144 11.36 -0.12 -8.84
C GLU A 144 10.46 -1.32 -8.55
N ILE A 145 9.13 -1.12 -8.58
CA ILE A 145 8.17 -2.21 -8.40
C ILE A 145 8.32 -3.26 -9.51
N ILE A 146 8.41 -2.83 -10.77
CA ILE A 146 8.61 -3.72 -11.92
C ILE A 146 9.96 -4.44 -11.84
N LEU A 147 11.03 -3.73 -11.48
CA LEU A 147 12.36 -4.31 -11.26
C LEU A 147 12.31 -5.44 -10.22
N SER A 148 11.61 -5.23 -9.11
CA SER A 148 11.46 -6.26 -8.07
C SER A 148 10.71 -7.50 -8.57
N LEU A 149 9.73 -7.33 -9.47
CA LEU A 149 9.02 -8.44 -10.11
C LEU A 149 9.94 -9.19 -11.09
N GLY A 150 10.79 -8.48 -11.82
CA GLY A 150 11.83 -9.07 -12.66
C GLY A 150 12.80 -9.93 -11.85
N GLN A 151 13.27 -9.43 -10.70
CA GLN A 151 14.12 -10.19 -9.79
C GLN A 151 13.42 -11.45 -9.26
N LYS A 152 12.12 -11.38 -8.97
CA LYS A 152 11.32 -12.56 -8.61
C LYS A 152 11.18 -13.54 -9.76
N TYR A 153 11.07 -13.06 -10.99
CA TYR A 153 11.08 -13.93 -12.17
C TYR A 153 12.42 -14.66 -12.33
N ASP A 154 13.54 -13.96 -12.16
CA ASP A 154 14.87 -14.57 -12.18
C ASP A 154 15.04 -15.62 -11.06
N GLU A 155 14.46 -15.37 -9.88
CA GLU A 155 14.47 -16.31 -8.74
C GLU A 155 13.66 -17.59 -9.01
N TYR A 156 12.44 -17.45 -9.54
CA TYR A 156 11.54 -18.60 -9.75
C TYR A 156 11.74 -19.32 -11.09
N GLY A 157 12.29 -18.63 -12.11
CA GLY A 157 12.44 -19.15 -13.47
C GLY A 157 11.12 -19.39 -14.22
N ASN A 158 9.98 -18.97 -13.66
CA ASN A 158 8.66 -19.14 -14.28
C ASN A 158 7.74 -17.97 -13.92
N ILE A 159 7.37 -17.20 -14.94
CA ILE A 159 6.57 -15.99 -14.84
C ILE A 159 5.18 -16.23 -14.22
N ASN A 160 4.62 -17.45 -14.34
CA ASN A 160 3.32 -17.79 -13.76
C ASN A 160 3.33 -17.82 -12.22
N TYR A 161 4.50 -17.84 -11.57
CA TYR A 161 4.62 -17.68 -10.11
C TYR A 161 4.72 -16.21 -9.68
N VAL A 162 4.89 -15.29 -10.64
CA VAL A 162 5.15 -13.87 -10.39
C VAL A 162 3.97 -13.02 -10.84
N LEU A 163 3.55 -13.16 -12.09
CA LEU A 163 2.48 -12.39 -12.70
C LEU A 163 1.37 -13.31 -13.22
N PRO A 164 0.12 -12.85 -13.23
CA PRO A 164 -0.93 -13.46 -14.03
C PRO A 164 -0.72 -13.08 -15.52
N PRO A 165 -1.24 -13.86 -16.49
CA PRO A 165 -1.08 -13.57 -17.91
C PRO A 165 -1.47 -12.16 -18.33
N SER A 166 -2.50 -11.58 -17.68
CA SER A 166 -3.00 -10.22 -17.94
C SER A 166 -2.04 -9.08 -17.54
N LEU A 167 -0.91 -9.42 -16.93
CA LEU A 167 0.14 -8.49 -16.49
C LEU A 167 1.53 -8.81 -17.07
N TYR A 168 1.68 -9.82 -17.93
CA TYR A 168 2.99 -10.21 -18.48
C TYR A 168 3.72 -9.08 -19.20
N ASN A 169 2.98 -8.15 -19.80
CA ASN A 169 3.55 -6.99 -20.46
C ASN A 169 4.42 -6.14 -19.53
N LEU A 170 4.18 -6.17 -18.20
CA LEU A 170 5.04 -5.48 -17.23
C LEU A 170 6.51 -5.93 -17.27
N LEU A 171 6.80 -7.17 -17.66
CA LEU A 171 8.17 -7.68 -17.77
C LEU A 171 8.61 -7.93 -19.22
N ILE A 172 7.67 -8.10 -20.15
CA ILE A 172 7.98 -8.39 -21.56
C ILE A 172 8.27 -7.11 -22.35
N GLU A 173 7.63 -5.98 -22.02
CA GLU A 173 7.87 -4.70 -22.72
C GLU A 173 9.18 -4.01 -22.32
N GLY A 174 9.97 -4.60 -21.41
CA GLY A 174 11.34 -4.18 -21.09
C GLY A 174 12.43 -4.76 -22.01
N ILE A 175 12.03 -5.53 -23.03
CA ILE A 175 12.90 -6.09 -24.07
C ILE A 175 12.38 -5.57 -25.43
N GLY A 176 12.60 -4.29 -25.69
CA GLY A 176 12.28 -3.62 -26.96
C GLY A 176 13.22 -2.45 -27.20
#